data_AF-A0A4R0JHH3-F1
#
_entry.id   AF-A0A4R0JHH3-F1
#
_cell.length_a   1.000
_cell.length_b   1.000
_cell.length_c   1.000
_cell.angle_alpha   90.00
_cell.angle_beta   90.00
_cell.angle_gamma   90.00
#
_symmetry.space_group_name_H-M   'P 1'
#
loop_
_entity.id
_entity.type
_entity.pdbx_description
1 polymer ?
#
loop_
_entity_poly.entity_id
_entity_poly.type
_entity_poly.pdbx_seq_one_letter_code
_entity_poly.pdbx_strand_id
1 'polypeptide(L)'
;MRPRSDTRILTDAFRAELLKLVTLPAIQYTVLGIWAVTALITVALVNAGQDNTDVLSGPVPAGFVVLGLLSMTSEYQGGQIRTTLVAVPQRITAYVAKLVVLMVVTGPVAAATVAVNALVGGRADARAIGYLTVTALIAQAVGALFRRTVPALVGLLTYYFIIGPLVRDRSFAEYLPDGTNWVALSVWVVGVTALALAAFHTRDA
;
A
#
# COMPACT_ATOMS: atom_id res chain seq x y z
N MET A 1 25.19 -12.57 27.50
CA MET A 1 24.64 -12.31 26.14
C MET A 1 25.34 -11.08 25.58
N ARG A 2 26.02 -11.16 24.43
CA ARG A 2 26.60 -9.98 23.79
C ARG A 2 25.47 -9.14 23.16
N PRO A 3 25.45 -7.81 23.35
CA PRO A 3 24.48 -6.96 22.65
C PRO A 3 24.67 -7.12 21.14
N ARG A 4 23.58 -7.41 20.42
CA ARG A 4 23.59 -7.42 18.95
C ARG A 4 23.79 -5.97 18.47
N SER A 5 24.58 -5.78 17.43
CA SER A 5 24.71 -4.46 16.80
C SER A 5 23.39 -4.05 16.14
N ASP A 6 23.07 -2.75 16.18
CA ASP A 6 21.81 -2.22 15.63
C ASP A 6 21.60 -2.60 14.16
N THR A 7 22.69 -2.67 13.38
CA THR A 7 22.66 -3.08 11.97
C THR A 7 22.12 -4.49 11.78
N ARG A 8 22.47 -5.43 12.68
CA ARG A 8 22.00 -6.83 12.58
C ARG A 8 20.51 -6.94 12.89
N ILE A 9 20.05 -6.20 13.90
CA ILE A 9 18.63 -6.14 14.27
C ILE A 9 17.81 -5.62 13.10
N LEU A 10 18.29 -4.57 12.44
CA LEU A 10 17.66 -3.99 11.26
C LEU A 10 17.58 -5.01 10.12
N THR A 11 18.70 -5.64 9.74
CA THR A 11 18.71 -6.63 8.65
C THR A 11 17.84 -7.85 8.94
N ASP A 12 17.81 -8.32 10.18
CA ASP A 12 16.98 -9.46 10.59
C ASP A 12 15.49 -9.10 10.51
N ALA A 13 15.11 -7.89 10.96
CA ALA A 13 13.75 -7.37 10.85
C ALA A 13 13.30 -7.24 9.40
N PHE A 14 14.17 -6.69 8.54
CA PHE A 14 13.94 -6.60 7.10
C PHE A 14 13.70 -7.96 6.45
N ARG A 15 14.58 -8.92 6.72
CA ARG A 15 14.50 -10.26 6.16
C ARG A 15 13.23 -10.99 6.61
N ALA A 16 12.91 -10.89 7.90
CA ALA A 16 11.71 -11.50 8.46
C ALA A 16 10.44 -10.93 7.82
N GLU A 17 10.36 -9.60 7.70
CA GLU A 17 9.20 -8.93 7.11
C GLU A 17 9.07 -9.21 5.61
N LEU A 18 10.19 -9.31 4.87
CA LEU A 18 10.17 -9.68 3.45
C LEU A 18 9.68 -11.12 3.26
N LEU A 19 10.21 -12.07 4.04
CA LEU A 19 9.76 -13.46 4.01
C LEU A 19 8.27 -13.54 4.33
N LYS A 20 7.76 -12.74 5.28
CA LYS A 20 6.33 -12.67 5.59
C LYS A 20 5.52 -12.27 4.37
N LEU A 21 5.80 -11.13 3.73
CA LEU A 21 5.01 -10.67 2.58
C LEU A 21 5.06 -11.64 1.40
N VAL A 22 6.22 -12.26 1.13
CA VAL A 22 6.40 -13.21 0.03
C VAL A 22 5.66 -14.53 0.28
N THR A 23 5.61 -14.98 1.52
CA THR A 23 5.01 -16.29 1.87
C THR A 23 3.53 -16.21 2.23
N LEU A 24 2.97 -15.02 2.45
CA LEU A 24 1.56 -14.87 2.81
C LEU A 24 0.66 -15.16 1.60
N PRO A 25 -0.19 -16.22 1.63
CA PRO A 25 -1.05 -16.54 0.48
C PRO A 25 -2.01 -15.41 0.12
N ALA A 26 -2.51 -14.69 1.13
CA ALA A 26 -3.39 -13.54 0.92
C ALA A 26 -2.73 -12.42 0.10
N ILE A 27 -1.42 -12.17 0.29
CA ILE A 27 -0.68 -11.19 -0.52
C ILE A 27 -0.53 -11.71 -1.95
N GLN A 28 -0.19 -12.98 -2.13
CA GLN A 28 -0.05 -13.60 -3.46
C GLN A 28 -1.38 -13.54 -4.24
N TYR A 29 -2.50 -13.91 -3.62
CA TYR A 29 -3.82 -13.82 -4.24
C TYR A 29 -4.22 -12.38 -4.55
N THR A 30 -3.85 -11.41 -3.69
CA THR A 30 -4.11 -9.99 -3.95
C THR A 30 -3.33 -9.50 -5.16
N VAL A 31 -2.04 -9.84 -5.27
CA VAL A 31 -1.19 -9.46 -6.42
C VAL A 31 -1.71 -10.07 -7.72
N LEU A 32 -2.03 -11.38 -7.71
CA LEU A 32 -2.63 -12.04 -8.87
C LEU A 32 -3.98 -11.42 -9.24
N GLY A 33 -4.81 -11.10 -8.24
CA GLY A 33 -6.08 -10.42 -8.42
C GLY A 33 -5.92 -9.03 -9.05
N ILE A 34 -4.95 -8.23 -8.59
CA ILE A 34 -4.64 -6.91 -9.19
C ILE A 34 -4.33 -7.06 -10.68
N TRP A 35 -3.42 -7.95 -11.04
CA TRP A 35 -3.02 -8.13 -12.44
C TRP A 35 -4.17 -8.68 -13.29
N ALA A 36 -4.91 -9.66 -12.79
CA ALA A 36 -6.06 -10.23 -13.49
C ALA A 36 -7.15 -9.18 -13.72
N VAL A 37 -7.55 -8.44 -12.70
CA VAL A 37 -8.57 -7.37 -12.80
C VAL A 37 -8.09 -6.26 -13.74
N THR A 38 -6.83 -5.85 -13.64
CA THR A 38 -6.25 -4.85 -14.54
C THR A 38 -6.35 -5.32 -15.99
N ALA A 39 -5.88 -6.53 -16.30
CA ALA A 39 -5.96 -7.09 -17.64
C ALA A 39 -7.41 -7.20 -18.14
N LEU A 40 -8.33 -7.72 -17.31
CA LEU A 40 -9.74 -7.89 -17.68
C LEU A 40 -10.42 -6.57 -18.01
N ILE A 41 -10.24 -5.54 -17.18
CA ILE A 41 -10.83 -4.21 -17.42
C ILE A 41 -10.21 -3.58 -18.67
N THR A 42 -8.89 -3.62 -18.81
CA THR A 42 -8.22 -3.05 -19.99
C THR A 42 -8.67 -3.73 -21.28
N VAL A 43 -8.76 -5.08 -21.30
CA VAL A 43 -9.28 -5.83 -22.46
C VAL A 43 -10.73 -5.40 -22.77
N ALA A 44 -11.58 -5.29 -21.75
CA ALA A 44 -12.97 -4.90 -21.94
C ALA A 44 -13.10 -3.49 -22.55
N LEU A 45 -12.32 -2.51 -22.07
CA LEU A 45 -12.32 -1.15 -22.61
C LEU A 45 -11.79 -1.08 -24.04
N VAL A 46 -10.66 -1.75 -24.32
CA VAL A 46 -10.09 -1.81 -25.67
C VAL A 46 -11.07 -2.44 -26.66
N ASN A 47 -11.74 -3.54 -26.27
CA ASN A 47 -12.75 -4.18 -27.11
C ASN A 47 -14.00 -3.30 -27.33
N ALA A 48 -14.31 -2.42 -26.37
CA ALA A 48 -15.37 -1.42 -26.50
C ALA A 48 -14.94 -0.17 -27.31
N GLY A 49 -13.69 -0.11 -27.77
CA GLY A 49 -13.13 1.06 -28.46
C GLY A 49 -12.91 2.26 -27.55
N GLN A 50 -12.83 2.05 -26.24
CA GLN A 50 -12.60 3.09 -25.23
C GLN A 50 -11.12 3.17 -24.84
N ASP A 51 -10.68 4.36 -24.46
CA ASP A 51 -9.34 4.57 -23.91
C ASP A 51 -9.20 3.89 -22.53
N ASN A 52 -8.02 3.32 -22.28
CA ASN A 52 -7.70 2.62 -21.04
C ASN A 52 -6.82 3.44 -20.08
N THR A 53 -6.72 4.75 -20.30
CA THR A 53 -5.87 5.65 -19.49
C THR A 53 -6.30 5.69 -18.04
N ASP A 54 -7.60 5.54 -17.78
CA ASP A 54 -8.17 5.72 -16.45
C ASP A 54 -8.20 4.43 -15.61
N VAL A 55 -7.78 3.29 -16.17
CA VAL A 55 -7.74 2.01 -15.44
C VAL A 55 -6.81 2.11 -14.23
N LEU A 56 -5.66 2.76 -14.40
CA LEU A 56 -4.62 2.86 -13.37
C LEU A 56 -4.94 3.90 -12.29
N SER A 57 -5.81 4.87 -12.58
CA SER A 57 -6.25 5.91 -11.64
C SER A 57 -7.63 5.64 -11.02
N GLY A 58 -8.45 4.78 -11.64
CA GLY A 58 -9.79 4.41 -11.19
C GLY A 58 -9.83 3.12 -10.37
N PRO A 59 -10.04 1.94 -10.98
CA PRO A 59 -10.27 0.69 -10.25
C PRO A 59 -9.02 0.07 -9.60
N VAL A 60 -7.86 0.18 -10.23
CA VAL A 60 -6.63 -0.52 -9.81
C VAL A 60 -6.13 -0.12 -8.40
N PRO A 61 -6.18 1.16 -7.98
CA PRO A 61 -5.79 1.58 -6.63
C PRO A 61 -6.50 0.81 -5.50
N ALA A 62 -7.71 0.28 -5.71
CA ALA A 62 -8.40 -0.55 -4.71
C ALA A 62 -7.56 -1.76 -4.28
N GLY A 63 -6.93 -2.44 -5.24
CA GLY A 63 -6.10 -3.60 -4.95
C GLY A 63 -4.83 -3.23 -4.17
N PHE A 64 -4.25 -2.06 -4.45
CA PHE A 64 -3.09 -1.55 -3.70
C PHE A 64 -3.47 -1.10 -2.28
N VAL A 65 -4.70 -0.58 -2.09
CA VAL A 65 -5.27 -0.37 -0.76
C VAL A 65 -5.37 -1.68 0.01
N VAL A 66 -5.92 -2.74 -0.61
CA VAL A 66 -6.01 -4.06 0.01
C VAL A 66 -4.63 -4.61 0.35
N LEU A 67 -3.67 -4.53 -0.57
CA LEU A 67 -2.29 -4.98 -0.39
C LEU A 67 -1.63 -4.30 0.82
N GLY A 68 -1.69 -2.96 0.86
CA GLY A 68 -1.14 -2.16 1.96
C GLY A 68 -1.80 -2.50 3.29
N LEU A 69 -3.13 -2.60 3.34
CA LEU A 69 -3.85 -2.98 4.55
C LEU A 69 -3.48 -4.37 5.04
N LEU A 70 -3.49 -5.39 4.17
CA LEU A 70 -3.16 -6.76 4.55
C LEU A 70 -1.72 -6.89 5.07
N SER A 71 -0.79 -6.16 4.49
CA SER A 71 0.62 -6.17 4.93
C SER A 71 0.77 -5.79 6.42
N MET A 72 -0.05 -4.84 6.90
CA MET A 72 -0.01 -4.37 8.29
C MET A 72 -1.00 -5.11 9.19
N THR A 73 -2.21 -5.36 8.71
CA THR A 73 -3.31 -5.88 9.55
C THR A 73 -3.29 -7.38 9.77
N SER A 74 -2.55 -8.15 8.95
CA SER A 74 -2.41 -9.61 9.11
C SER A 74 -1.86 -10.03 10.48
N GLU A 75 -0.92 -9.25 11.03
CA GLU A 75 -0.36 -9.52 12.37
C GLU A 75 -1.34 -9.22 13.50
N TYR A 76 -2.24 -8.26 13.31
CA TYR A 76 -3.29 -7.94 14.28
C TYR A 76 -4.41 -8.97 14.26
N GLN A 77 -4.80 -9.45 13.08
CA GLN A 77 -5.82 -10.50 12.96
C GLN A 77 -5.35 -11.84 13.55
N GLY A 78 -4.09 -12.22 13.30
CA GLY A 78 -3.52 -13.47 13.81
C GLY A 78 -3.03 -13.40 15.26
N GLY A 79 -3.11 -12.25 15.92
CA GLY A 79 -2.58 -12.03 17.28
C GLY A 79 -1.04 -12.07 17.37
N GLN A 80 -0.34 -12.18 16.24
CA GLN A 80 1.12 -12.33 16.15
C GLN A 80 1.88 -11.03 16.46
N ILE A 81 1.19 -9.88 16.55
CA ILE A 81 1.84 -8.60 16.86
C ILE A 81 2.60 -8.65 18.20
N ARG A 82 2.11 -9.39 19.20
CA ARG A 82 2.79 -9.55 20.50
C ARG A 82 4.10 -10.31 20.35
N THR A 83 4.14 -11.36 19.55
CA THR A 83 5.37 -12.14 19.33
C THR A 83 6.39 -11.34 18.54
N THR A 84 5.96 -10.55 17.55
CA THR A 84 6.83 -9.62 16.80
C THR A 84 7.50 -8.62 17.74
N LEU A 85 6.73 -8.01 18.66
CA LEU A 85 7.23 -7.00 19.59
C LEU A 85 8.15 -7.56 20.68
N VAL A 86 7.97 -8.83 21.07
CA VAL A 86 8.91 -9.52 21.97
C VAL A 86 10.22 -9.85 21.24
N ALA A 87 10.16 -10.27 19.98
CA ALA A 87 11.34 -10.59 19.18
C ALA A 87 12.14 -9.36 18.76
N VAL A 88 11.46 -8.24 18.46
CA VAL A 88 12.05 -6.97 18.04
C VAL A 88 11.56 -5.86 18.98
N PRO A 89 12.24 -5.65 20.12
CA PRO A 89 11.80 -4.67 21.13
C PRO A 89 11.90 -3.22 20.64
N GLN A 90 12.72 -2.94 19.63
CA GLN A 90 12.82 -1.63 19.00
C GLN A 90 11.65 -1.39 18.03
N ARG A 91 10.56 -0.83 18.56
CA ARG A 91 9.29 -0.61 17.84
C ARG A 91 9.42 0.23 16.58
N ILE A 92 10.27 1.28 16.62
CA ILE A 92 10.52 2.15 15.46
C ILE A 92 11.19 1.34 14.35
N THR A 93 12.22 0.56 14.68
CA THR A 93 12.91 -0.33 13.75
C THR A 93 11.94 -1.32 13.09
N ALA A 94 11.04 -1.91 13.88
CA ALA A 94 10.02 -2.83 13.36
C ALA A 94 9.05 -2.14 12.38
N TYR A 95 8.58 -0.93 12.69
CA TYR A 95 7.68 -0.19 11.81
C TYR A 95 8.37 0.30 10.52
N VAL A 96 9.60 0.80 10.64
CA VAL A 96 10.40 1.23 9.47
C VAL A 96 10.69 0.04 8.55
N ALA A 97 11.02 -1.13 9.10
CA ALA A 97 11.19 -2.34 8.30
C ALA A 97 9.92 -2.68 7.52
N LYS A 98 8.73 -2.60 8.16
CA LYS A 98 7.42 -2.82 7.50
C LYS A 98 7.18 -1.86 6.34
N LEU A 99 7.44 -0.57 6.53
CA LEU A 99 7.27 0.44 5.48
C LEU A 99 8.20 0.18 4.29
N VAL A 100 9.49 -0.02 4.56
CA VAL A 100 10.50 -0.17 3.52
C VAL A 100 10.33 -1.49 2.78
N VAL A 101 10.02 -2.60 3.48
CA VAL A 101 9.72 -3.88 2.81
C VAL A 101 8.48 -3.75 1.93
N LEU A 102 7.40 -3.10 2.40
CA LEU A 102 6.23 -2.90 1.55
C LEU A 102 6.57 -2.07 0.31
N MET A 103 7.37 -1.01 0.44
CA MET A 103 7.83 -0.21 -0.70
C MET A 103 8.60 -1.05 -1.71
N VAL A 104 9.55 -1.87 -1.25
CA VAL A 104 10.38 -2.76 -2.09
C VAL A 104 9.53 -3.83 -2.79
N VAL A 105 8.49 -4.35 -2.15
CA VAL A 105 7.59 -5.35 -2.75
C VAL A 105 6.58 -4.70 -3.71
N THR A 106 6.02 -3.55 -3.33
CA THR A 106 4.94 -2.90 -4.08
C THR A 106 5.45 -2.22 -5.34
N GLY A 107 6.67 -1.67 -5.33
CA GLY A 107 7.26 -1.03 -6.52
C GLY A 107 7.27 -1.94 -7.76
N PRO A 108 7.83 -3.16 -7.68
CA PRO A 108 7.77 -4.15 -8.75
C PRO A 108 6.34 -4.58 -9.12
N VAL A 109 5.45 -4.76 -8.14
CA VAL A 109 4.04 -5.10 -8.39
C VAL A 109 3.32 -3.99 -9.17
N ALA A 110 3.55 -2.74 -8.81
CA ALA A 110 3.03 -1.56 -9.50
C ALA A 110 3.61 -1.46 -10.92
N ALA A 111 4.92 -1.63 -11.09
CA ALA A 111 5.56 -1.66 -12.40
C ALA A 111 5.00 -2.76 -13.30
N ALA A 112 4.82 -3.98 -12.77
CA ALA A 112 4.18 -5.07 -13.48
C ALA A 112 2.72 -4.77 -13.83
N THR A 113 1.97 -4.10 -12.95
CA THR A 113 0.59 -3.69 -13.22
C THR A 113 0.50 -2.68 -14.35
N VAL A 114 1.39 -1.69 -14.38
CA VAL A 114 1.51 -0.74 -15.50
C VAL A 114 1.90 -1.47 -16.78
N ALA A 115 2.83 -2.42 -16.71
CA ALA A 115 3.22 -3.23 -17.87
C ALA A 115 2.05 -4.07 -18.39
N VAL A 116 1.25 -4.69 -17.51
CA VAL A 116 0.04 -5.44 -17.91
C VAL A 116 -0.95 -4.51 -18.63
N ASN A 117 -1.23 -3.32 -18.09
CA ASN A 117 -2.10 -2.36 -18.76
C ASN A 117 -1.54 -1.91 -20.12
N ALA A 118 -0.23 -1.69 -20.21
CA ALA A 118 0.44 -1.26 -21.44
C ALA A 118 0.51 -2.36 -22.51
N LEU A 119 0.69 -3.61 -22.12
CA LEU A 119 0.71 -4.76 -23.03
C LEU A 119 -0.65 -4.96 -23.71
N VAL A 120 -1.74 -4.64 -23.00
CA VAL A 120 -3.10 -4.79 -23.53
C VAL A 120 -3.57 -3.52 -24.26
N GLY A 121 -3.35 -2.34 -23.69
CA GLY A 121 -3.87 -1.07 -24.23
C GLY A 121 -2.83 -0.15 -24.88
N GLY A 122 -1.59 -0.61 -25.06
CA GLY A 122 -0.57 0.07 -25.87
C GLY A 122 0.11 1.30 -25.24
N ARG A 123 -0.25 1.69 -24.02
CA ARG A 123 0.32 2.87 -23.33
C ARG A 123 0.77 2.55 -21.91
N ALA A 124 2.01 2.93 -21.60
CA ALA A 124 2.57 2.87 -20.26
C ALA A 124 2.64 4.26 -19.65
N ASP A 125 2.11 4.41 -18.43
CA ASP A 125 2.32 5.61 -17.62
C ASP A 125 3.18 5.28 -16.40
N ALA A 126 4.45 5.67 -16.45
CA ALA A 126 5.39 5.45 -15.37
C ALA A 126 5.00 6.17 -14.07
N ARG A 127 4.22 7.28 -14.15
CA ARG A 127 3.75 8.01 -12.98
C ARG A 127 2.81 7.17 -12.12
N ALA A 128 2.05 6.27 -12.75
CA ALA A 128 1.16 5.36 -12.03
C ALA A 128 1.91 4.42 -11.07
N ILE A 129 3.18 4.07 -11.37
CA ILE A 129 3.99 3.22 -10.49
C ILE A 129 4.16 3.89 -9.12
N GLY A 130 4.53 5.17 -9.12
CA GLY A 130 4.70 5.94 -7.89
C GLY A 130 3.38 6.12 -7.15
N TYR A 131 2.31 6.45 -7.87
CA TYR A 131 0.98 6.64 -7.29
C TYR A 131 0.45 5.37 -6.60
N LEU A 132 0.52 4.22 -7.26
CA LEU A 132 0.07 2.94 -6.70
C LEU A 132 0.92 2.51 -5.50
N THR A 133 2.24 2.76 -5.56
CA THR A 133 3.14 2.50 -4.43
C THR A 133 2.80 3.38 -3.22
N VAL A 134 2.61 4.68 -3.45
CA VAL A 134 2.17 5.65 -2.43
C VAL A 134 0.83 5.25 -1.82
N THR A 135 -0.14 4.86 -2.67
CA THR A 135 -1.46 4.39 -2.22
C THR A 135 -1.34 3.21 -1.26
N ALA A 136 -0.49 2.23 -1.57
CA ALA A 136 -0.27 1.09 -0.68
C ALA A 136 0.40 1.50 0.64
N LEU A 137 1.35 2.44 0.63
CA LEU A 137 1.99 2.94 1.85
C LEU A 137 1.02 3.71 2.75
N ILE A 138 0.17 4.55 2.16
CA ILE A 138 -0.91 5.23 2.91
C ILE A 138 -1.84 4.18 3.52
N ALA A 139 -2.25 3.18 2.73
CA ALA A 139 -3.13 2.11 3.20
C ALA A 139 -2.49 1.29 4.33
N GLN A 140 -1.19 1.01 4.27
CA GLN A 140 -0.44 0.35 5.34
C GLN A 140 -0.45 1.18 6.63
N ALA A 141 -0.18 2.49 6.52
CA ALA A 141 -0.19 3.40 7.65
C ALA A 141 -1.58 3.52 8.29
N VAL A 142 -2.64 3.59 7.49
CA VAL A 142 -4.02 3.53 7.98
C VAL A 142 -4.31 2.17 8.64
N GLY A 143 -3.81 1.07 8.08
CA GLY A 143 -3.89 -0.26 8.68
C GLY A 143 -3.25 -0.31 10.08
N ALA A 144 -2.14 0.39 10.29
CA ALA A 144 -1.49 0.51 11.59
C ALA A 144 -2.33 1.29 12.62
N LEU A 145 -3.02 2.33 12.16
CA LEU A 145 -3.89 3.16 13.01
C LEU A 145 -5.15 2.42 13.45
N PHE A 146 -5.81 1.73 12.51
CA PHE A 146 -7.08 1.04 12.76
C PHE A 146 -6.92 -0.35 13.35
N ARG A 147 -5.81 -1.04 13.06
CA ARG A 147 -5.50 -2.42 13.51
C ARG A 147 -6.56 -3.45 13.12
N ARG A 148 -7.47 -3.09 12.20
CA ARG A 148 -8.58 -3.91 11.72
C ARG A 148 -8.77 -3.64 10.23
N THR A 149 -8.72 -4.70 9.43
CA THR A 149 -8.75 -4.60 7.97
C THR A 149 -10.08 -4.07 7.45
N VAL A 150 -11.20 -4.61 7.92
CA VAL A 150 -12.54 -4.27 7.40
C VAL A 150 -12.87 -2.78 7.55
N PRO A 151 -12.84 -2.16 8.75
CA PRO A 151 -13.19 -0.74 8.87
C PRO A 151 -12.21 0.17 8.15
N ALA A 152 -10.92 -0.18 8.12
CA ALA A 152 -9.91 0.58 7.37
C ALA A 152 -10.15 0.51 5.86
N LEU A 153 -10.49 -0.68 5.35
CA LEU A 153 -10.82 -0.91 3.95
C LEU A 153 -12.07 -0.13 3.55
N VAL A 154 -13.15 -0.21 4.33
CA VAL A 154 -14.38 0.53 4.07
C VAL A 154 -14.09 2.03 4.04
N GLY A 155 -13.34 2.56 5.00
CA GLY A 155 -12.98 3.98 5.03
C GLY A 155 -12.18 4.42 3.81
N LEU A 156 -11.13 3.68 3.45
CA LEU A 156 -10.29 4.00 2.29
C LEU A 156 -11.03 3.86 0.96
N LEU A 157 -11.82 2.80 0.77
CA LEU A 157 -12.60 2.64 -0.46
C LEU A 157 -13.69 3.71 -0.57
N THR A 158 -14.36 4.05 0.53
CA THR A 158 -15.32 5.16 0.56
C THR A 158 -14.63 6.47 0.17
N TYR A 159 -13.42 6.70 0.68
CA TYR A 159 -12.64 7.87 0.31
C TYR A 159 -12.30 7.88 -1.20
N TYR A 160 -11.63 6.83 -1.71
CA TYR A 160 -11.12 6.80 -3.08
C TYR A 160 -12.22 6.72 -4.15
N PHE A 161 -13.34 6.05 -3.88
CA PHE A 161 -14.38 5.78 -4.88
C PHE A 161 -15.64 6.62 -4.74
N ILE A 162 -15.84 7.28 -3.60
CA ILE A 162 -17.02 8.13 -3.38
C ILE A 162 -16.58 9.56 -3.12
N ILE A 163 -15.80 9.82 -2.06
CA ILE A 163 -15.47 11.18 -1.65
C ILE A 163 -14.58 11.88 -2.67
N GLY A 164 -13.47 11.25 -3.08
CA GLY A 164 -12.50 11.79 -4.03
C GLY A 164 -13.14 12.27 -5.34
N PRO A 165 -13.89 11.40 -6.05
CA PRO A 165 -14.62 11.79 -7.25
C PRO A 165 -15.63 12.93 -7.01
N LEU A 166 -16.36 12.93 -5.88
CA LEU A 166 -17.35 13.97 -5.56
C LEU A 166 -16.76 15.36 -5.35
N VAL A 167 -15.50 15.44 -4.91
CA VAL A 167 -14.83 16.71 -4.63
C VAL A 167 -13.81 17.10 -5.70
N ARG A 168 -13.69 16.32 -6.78
CA ARG A 168 -12.64 16.49 -7.81
C ARG A 168 -12.71 17.84 -8.54
N ASP A 169 -13.90 18.43 -8.65
CA ASP A 169 -14.10 19.75 -9.29
C ASP A 169 -13.77 20.94 -8.37
N ARG A 170 -13.29 20.69 -7.15
CA ARG A 170 -12.96 21.75 -6.19
C ARG A 170 -11.51 22.18 -6.33
N SER A 171 -11.24 23.46 -6.06
CA SER A 171 -9.89 24.03 -6.14
C SER A 171 -8.86 23.37 -5.22
N PHE A 172 -9.31 22.75 -4.12
CA PHE A 172 -8.42 22.04 -3.19
C PHE A 172 -8.19 20.57 -3.56
N ALA A 173 -8.88 20.03 -4.58
CA ALA A 173 -8.80 18.61 -4.95
C ALA A 173 -7.39 18.18 -5.34
N GLU A 174 -6.57 19.11 -5.85
CA GLU A 174 -5.18 18.86 -6.18
C GLU A 174 -4.34 18.46 -4.94
N TYR A 175 -4.71 18.92 -3.75
CA TYR A 175 -4.00 18.62 -2.50
C TYR A 175 -4.46 17.31 -1.82
N LEU A 176 -5.40 16.60 -2.43
CA LEU A 176 -5.92 15.35 -1.89
C LEU A 176 -5.00 14.15 -2.19
N PRO A 177 -5.07 13.07 -1.38
CA PRO A 177 -4.33 11.82 -1.60
C PRO A 177 -4.54 11.13 -2.95
N ASP A 178 -5.61 11.44 -3.66
CA ASP A 178 -5.96 10.94 -5.00
C ASP A 178 -5.74 11.99 -6.10
N GLY A 179 -5.16 13.14 -5.75
CA GLY A 179 -4.79 14.21 -6.65
C GLY A 179 -3.51 13.94 -7.43
N THR A 180 -3.23 14.77 -8.44
CA THR A 180 -2.07 14.61 -9.33
C THR A 180 -0.80 15.29 -8.79
N ASN A 181 -0.89 16.02 -7.67
CA ASN A 181 0.22 16.80 -7.13
C ASN A 181 1.13 15.93 -6.25
N TRP A 182 2.34 15.67 -6.75
CA TRP A 182 3.36 14.87 -6.07
C TRP A 182 3.82 15.42 -4.72
N VAL A 183 3.81 16.75 -4.55
CA VAL A 183 4.17 17.38 -3.27
C VAL A 183 3.08 17.07 -2.24
N ALA A 184 1.81 17.24 -2.61
CA ALA A 184 0.69 16.90 -1.74
C ALA A 184 0.68 15.41 -1.36
N LEU A 185 0.89 14.51 -2.32
CA LEU A 185 1.02 13.08 -2.08
C LEU A 185 2.14 12.76 -1.08
N SER A 186 3.30 13.40 -1.25
CA SER A 186 4.44 13.21 -0.35
C SER A 186 4.11 13.67 1.08
N VAL A 187 3.42 14.79 1.23
CA VAL A 187 2.95 15.30 2.54
C VAL A 187 1.98 14.32 3.19
N TRP A 188 1.04 13.75 2.43
CA TRP A 188 0.12 12.74 2.95
C TRP A 188 0.83 11.46 3.39
N VAL A 189 1.75 10.94 2.58
CA VAL A 189 2.53 9.76 2.95
C VAL A 189 3.32 10.03 4.23
N VAL A 190 4.09 11.11 4.28
CA VAL A 190 4.91 11.46 5.46
C VAL A 190 4.03 11.72 6.68
N GLY A 191 2.94 12.47 6.55
CA GLY A 191 2.04 12.81 7.65
C GLY A 191 1.34 11.59 8.24
N VAL A 192 0.75 10.74 7.39
CA VAL A 192 0.02 9.55 7.84
C VAL A 192 0.98 8.49 8.39
N THR A 193 2.17 8.32 7.79
CA THR A 193 3.20 7.40 8.31
C THR A 193 3.79 7.89 9.63
N ALA A 194 4.02 9.20 9.80
CA ALA A 194 4.47 9.78 11.07
C ALA A 194 3.42 9.62 12.17
N LEU A 195 2.15 9.87 11.85
CA LEU A 195 1.04 9.64 12.78
C LEU A 195 0.92 8.15 13.16
N ALA A 196 1.02 7.26 12.18
CA ALA A 196 1.00 5.82 12.39
C ALA A 196 2.20 5.34 13.23
N LEU A 197 3.39 5.87 12.99
CA LEU A 197 4.59 5.58 13.78
C LEU A 197 4.41 6.05 15.23
N ALA A 198 3.90 7.27 15.45
CA ALA A 198 3.61 7.78 16.79
C ALA A 198 2.56 6.93 17.52
N ALA A 199 1.50 6.51 16.82
CA ALA A 199 0.50 5.60 17.36
C ALA A 199 1.08 4.21 17.68
N PHE A 200 1.94 3.68 16.81
CA PHE A 200 2.62 2.40 17.01
C PHE A 200 3.59 2.44 18.20
N HIS A 201 4.27 3.57 18.40
CA HIS A 201 5.16 3.77 19.52
C HIS A 201 4.41 3.85 20.86
N THR A 202 3.28 4.57 20.90
CA THR A 202 2.54 4.87 22.15
C THR A 202 1.55 3.79 22.56
N ARG A 203 0.85 3.16 21.62
CA ARG A 203 -0.29 2.26 21.91
C ARG A 203 0.06 0.78 21.98
N ASP A 204 1.29 0.41 21.64
CA ASP A 204 1.75 -0.98 21.74
C ASP A 204 2.74 -1.19 22.89
N ALA A 205 3.13 -0.11 23.60
CA ALA A 205 3.90 -0.11 24.85
C ALA A 205 3.14 -0.78 25.99
#